data_AF-A0A7M5XJ72-F1
#
_entry.id   AF-A0A7M5XJ72-F1
#
_cell.length_a   1.000
_cell.length_b   1.000
_cell.length_c   1.000
_cell.angle_alpha   90.00
_cell.angle_beta   90.00
_cell.angle_gamma   90.00
#
_symmetry.space_group_name_H-M   'P 1'
#
loop_
_entity.id
_entity.type
_entity.pdbx_description
1 polymer ?
#
loop_
_entity_poly.entity_id
_entity_poly.type
_entity_poly.pdbx_seq_one_letter_code
_entity_poly.pdbx_strand_id
1 'polypeptide(L)'
;LEPKVGLFWGQNEAYNKFGVKAQEASLKSFCDRGIYDVIILRGVQHCSFNGKLAAMPALNFANHCHQRRSAWYAKYQYLECPSMEDDIRYCQVNGVKILLDIGGLGYHIIFSSRTEALEFSKQIWFAFLGNWRYSTRTFGQDIILDGINLSLHSSANPFMSDFLHDLRDRMENDWKKTYLITASPPCYKESYSFFQTYSKVFDRIFIDFTLHRRCEYKGPSSGQSKVDFLLDTDWFTRDTRPELRSFWFVLSASSFTKGLYLTRGEIDELVKKSKHRKITLKGIVLNEASFDAHNMDNGETLSMTIYRVMGGSLQQAKQSIENIKKKKEGPPVCKAGSLCLRDRNASSKISPPYFTILIASIVFM
;
A
#
# COMPACT_ATOMS: atom_id res chain seq x y z
N LEU A 1 19.99 6.64 -7.48
CA LEU A 1 18.60 6.57 -6.97
C LEU A 1 18.48 5.22 -6.31
N GLU A 2 18.10 5.15 -5.04
CA GLU A 2 17.69 3.85 -4.49
C GLU A 2 16.51 3.33 -5.33
N PRO A 3 16.57 2.08 -5.83
CA PRO A 3 15.51 1.52 -6.65
C PRO A 3 14.24 1.46 -5.82
N LYS A 4 13.12 1.97 -6.35
CA LYS A 4 11.85 1.89 -5.63
C LYS A 4 10.78 1.13 -6.38
N VAL A 5 10.26 0.07 -5.75
CA VAL A 5 9.21 -0.77 -6.32
C VAL A 5 8.01 -0.77 -5.39
N GLY A 6 6.85 -0.46 -5.95
CA GLY A 6 5.56 -0.60 -5.27
C GLY A 6 4.76 -1.78 -5.81
N LEU A 7 3.81 -2.26 -5.01
CA LEU A 7 2.92 -3.34 -5.42
C LEU A 7 1.52 -3.12 -4.87
N PHE A 8 0.51 -3.19 -5.72
CA PHE A 8 -0.86 -3.41 -5.26
C PHE A 8 -1.08 -4.89 -4.95
N TRP A 9 -1.72 -5.20 -3.83
CA TRP A 9 -1.95 -6.57 -3.37
C TRP A 9 -3.36 -6.74 -2.78
N GLY A 10 -3.92 -7.95 -2.91
CA GLY A 10 -5.06 -8.40 -2.11
C GLY A 10 -6.37 -8.61 -2.87
N GLN A 11 -6.37 -8.52 -4.21
CA GLN A 11 -7.57 -8.72 -5.04
C GLN A 11 -7.54 -10.01 -5.85
N ASN A 12 -6.40 -10.71 -5.87
CA ASN A 12 -6.25 -12.01 -6.53
C ASN A 12 -6.80 -12.03 -7.96
N GLU A 13 -6.54 -10.98 -8.74
CA GLU A 13 -7.18 -10.80 -10.05
C GLU A 13 -6.76 -11.87 -11.07
N ALA A 14 -5.55 -12.42 -10.96
CA ALA A 14 -5.02 -13.47 -11.84
C ALA A 14 -5.77 -14.80 -11.67
N TYR A 15 -6.30 -15.10 -10.48
CA TYR A 15 -7.13 -16.28 -10.24
C TYR A 15 -8.38 -16.29 -11.14
N ASN A 16 -9.00 -15.12 -11.36
CA ASN A 16 -10.18 -15.02 -12.25
C ASN A 16 -9.86 -15.40 -13.70
N LYS A 17 -8.59 -15.30 -14.11
CA LYS A 17 -8.14 -15.61 -15.47
C LYS A 17 -7.56 -17.02 -15.61
N PHE A 18 -6.79 -17.48 -14.64
CA PHE A 18 -6.01 -18.71 -14.74
C PHE A 18 -6.36 -19.77 -13.68
N GLY A 19 -7.35 -19.50 -12.83
CA GLY A 19 -7.83 -20.39 -11.78
C GLY A 19 -6.82 -20.63 -10.66
N VAL A 20 -6.95 -21.78 -9.99
CA VAL A 20 -6.16 -22.15 -8.79
C VAL A 20 -4.65 -22.10 -8.98
N LYS A 21 -4.16 -22.26 -10.22
CA LYS A 21 -2.72 -22.18 -10.53
C LYS A 21 -2.17 -20.75 -10.42
N ALA A 22 -3.04 -19.74 -10.46
CA ALA A 22 -2.67 -18.34 -10.31
C ALA A 22 -3.16 -17.70 -9.01
N GLN A 23 -3.31 -18.51 -7.97
CA GLN A 23 -3.67 -18.05 -6.64
C GLN A 23 -2.63 -17.02 -6.14
N GLU A 24 -3.11 -15.82 -5.78
CA GLU A 24 -2.28 -14.78 -5.17
C GLU A 24 -1.64 -15.31 -3.90
N ALA A 25 -0.32 -15.14 -3.81
CA ALA A 25 0.47 -15.56 -2.66
C ALA A 25 0.21 -14.66 -1.43
N SER A 26 0.61 -15.16 -0.26
CA SER A 26 0.56 -14.39 0.99
C SER A 26 1.33 -13.06 0.88
N LEU A 27 0.92 -12.05 1.65
CA LEU A 27 1.58 -10.75 1.69
C LEU A 27 3.05 -10.91 2.13
N LYS A 28 3.29 -11.80 3.10
CA LYS A 28 4.65 -12.17 3.54
C LYS A 28 5.54 -12.66 2.40
N SER A 29 5.01 -13.48 1.48
CA SER A 29 5.78 -14.01 0.34
C SER A 29 6.32 -12.90 -0.57
N PHE A 30 5.61 -11.79 -0.71
CA PHE A 30 6.08 -10.63 -1.47
C PHE A 30 7.15 -9.86 -0.69
N CYS A 31 6.93 -9.62 0.60
CA CYS A 31 7.91 -8.94 1.45
C CYS A 31 9.22 -9.74 1.63
N ASP A 32 9.15 -11.07 1.59
CA ASP A 32 10.30 -11.96 1.60
C ASP A 32 11.23 -11.78 0.39
N ARG A 33 10.76 -11.15 -0.70
CA ARG A 33 11.60 -10.85 -1.87
C ARG A 33 12.60 -9.72 -1.61
N GLY A 34 12.33 -8.84 -0.64
CA GLY A 34 13.22 -7.74 -0.25
C GLY A 34 13.39 -6.63 -1.29
N ILE A 35 12.53 -6.56 -2.31
CA ILE A 35 12.62 -5.59 -3.42
C ILE A 35 11.57 -4.47 -3.35
N TYR A 36 10.58 -4.59 -2.47
CA TYR A 36 9.45 -3.66 -2.39
C TYR A 36 9.67 -2.62 -1.30
N ASP A 37 9.42 -1.36 -1.62
CA ASP A 37 9.42 -0.24 -0.69
C ASP A 37 8.04 -0.03 -0.07
N VAL A 38 7.01 -0.31 -0.86
CA VAL A 38 5.62 -0.07 -0.50
C VAL A 38 4.74 -1.17 -1.08
N ILE A 39 3.86 -1.73 -0.24
CA ILE A 39 2.75 -2.56 -0.69
C ILE A 39 1.45 -1.88 -0.29
N ILE A 40 0.56 -1.73 -1.26
CA ILE A 40 -0.73 -1.05 -1.13
C ILE A 40 -1.82 -2.12 -1.11
N LEU A 41 -2.43 -2.31 0.07
CA LEU A 41 -3.49 -3.27 0.31
C LEU A 41 -4.79 -2.74 -0.29
N ARG A 42 -5.30 -3.35 -1.35
CA ARG A 42 -6.56 -2.95 -1.98
C ARG A 42 -7.72 -3.43 -1.12
N GLY A 43 -8.23 -2.56 -0.25
CA GLY A 43 -9.09 -2.99 0.85
C GLY A 43 -10.44 -2.30 0.92
N VAL A 44 -10.47 -0.96 0.86
CA VAL A 44 -11.70 -0.20 1.12
C VAL A 44 -12.46 0.05 -0.17
N GLN A 45 -13.62 -0.59 -0.31
CA GLN A 45 -14.45 -0.47 -1.50
C GLN A 45 -15.44 0.68 -1.37
N HIS A 46 -16.25 0.74 -0.32
CA HIS A 46 -17.23 1.81 -0.15
C HIS A 46 -17.39 2.20 1.32
N CYS A 47 -17.84 3.43 1.55
CA CYS A 47 -18.05 3.99 2.88
C CYS A 47 -19.54 4.15 3.25
N SER A 48 -20.44 3.96 2.29
CA SER A 48 -21.86 4.28 2.45
C SER A 48 -22.77 3.12 2.06
N PHE A 49 -23.85 2.93 2.81
CA PHE A 49 -24.90 1.95 2.55
C PHE A 49 -26.26 2.66 2.56
N ASN A 50 -27.09 2.41 1.54
CA ASN A 50 -28.39 3.08 1.37
C ASN A 50 -28.31 4.62 1.44
N GLY A 51 -27.26 5.20 0.84
CA GLY A 51 -27.08 6.65 0.74
C GLY A 51 -26.62 7.36 2.02
N LYS A 52 -26.23 6.61 3.07
CA LYS A 52 -25.69 7.17 4.32
C LYS A 52 -24.33 6.55 4.63
N LEU A 53 -23.45 7.33 5.25
CA LEU A 53 -22.20 6.78 5.79
C LEU A 53 -22.48 5.59 6.72
N ALA A 54 -21.83 4.47 6.48
CA ALA A 54 -21.88 3.32 7.38
C ALA A 54 -21.04 3.57 8.64
N ALA A 55 -21.27 2.74 9.66
CA ALA A 55 -20.45 2.81 10.88
C ALA A 55 -19.01 2.31 10.67
N MET A 56 -18.78 1.53 9.61
CA MET A 56 -17.48 1.01 9.19
C MET A 56 -17.40 0.94 7.66
N PRO A 57 -16.20 1.10 7.06
CA PRO A 57 -16.01 0.88 5.63
C PRO A 57 -16.27 -0.56 5.23
N ALA A 58 -16.79 -0.76 4.03
CA ALA A 58 -16.84 -2.08 3.41
C ALA A 58 -15.45 -2.49 2.93
N LEU A 59 -15.08 -3.74 3.20
CA LEU A 59 -13.76 -4.27 2.92
C LEU A 59 -13.81 -5.49 2.02
N ASN A 60 -12.77 -5.65 1.20
CA ASN A 60 -12.57 -6.83 0.39
C ASN A 60 -11.06 -7.08 0.19
N PHE A 61 -10.58 -8.22 0.66
CA PHE A 61 -9.22 -8.70 0.43
C PHE A 61 -9.22 -10.07 -0.27
N ALA A 62 -10.18 -10.28 -1.17
CA ALA A 62 -10.42 -11.52 -1.88
C ALA A 62 -10.38 -12.74 -0.94
N ASN A 63 -9.54 -13.73 -1.25
CA ASN A 63 -9.39 -14.96 -0.48
C ASN A 63 -8.37 -14.84 0.68
N HIS A 64 -7.85 -13.65 0.97
CA HIS A 64 -6.88 -13.48 2.07
C HIS A 64 -7.57 -13.20 3.40
N CYS A 65 -8.85 -12.83 3.35
CA CYS A 65 -9.65 -12.57 4.52
C CYS A 65 -10.96 -13.37 4.47
N HIS A 66 -10.92 -14.55 5.08
CA HIS A 66 -12.01 -15.53 5.02
C HIS A 66 -12.87 -15.58 6.28
N GLN A 67 -12.74 -14.64 7.22
CA GLN A 67 -13.55 -14.73 8.43
C GLN A 67 -15.05 -14.65 8.12
N ARG A 68 -15.74 -15.71 8.58
CA ARG A 68 -17.18 -15.91 8.51
C ARG A 68 -17.87 -14.80 9.30
N ARG A 69 -18.82 -14.13 8.63
CA ARG A 69 -20.12 -13.73 9.22
C ARG A 69 -20.03 -13.12 10.62
N SER A 70 -19.15 -12.14 10.83
CA SER A 70 -19.31 -11.25 11.98
C SER A 70 -20.61 -10.46 11.81
N ALA A 71 -21.19 -10.00 12.92
CA ALA A 71 -22.34 -9.09 12.85
C ALA A 71 -22.02 -7.82 12.03
N TRP A 72 -20.75 -7.40 12.03
CA TRP A 72 -20.25 -6.29 11.23
C TRP A 72 -20.26 -6.59 9.73
N TYR A 73 -19.89 -7.81 9.30
CA TYR A 73 -19.92 -8.18 7.88
C TYR A 73 -21.35 -8.17 7.33
N ALA A 74 -22.32 -8.74 8.05
CA ALA A 74 -23.71 -8.77 7.61
C ALA A 74 -24.32 -7.36 7.46
N LYS A 75 -23.86 -6.39 8.27
CA LYS A 75 -24.41 -5.04 8.34
C LYS A 75 -23.67 -4.02 7.48
N TYR A 76 -22.36 -4.15 7.33
CA TYR A 76 -21.48 -3.15 6.72
C TYR A 76 -20.47 -3.73 5.73
N GLN A 77 -20.50 -5.05 5.48
CA GLN A 77 -19.46 -5.74 4.71
C GLN A 77 -18.03 -5.45 5.24
N TYR A 78 -17.94 -5.11 6.52
CA TYR A 78 -16.66 -4.90 7.20
C TYR A 78 -16.05 -6.25 7.54
N LEU A 79 -14.74 -6.37 7.32
CA LEU A 79 -13.97 -7.59 7.52
C LEU A 79 -13.04 -7.48 8.72
N GLU A 80 -12.94 -8.59 9.45
CA GLU A 80 -11.90 -8.85 10.45
C GLU A 80 -10.94 -9.91 9.87
N CYS A 81 -9.70 -9.53 9.68
CA CYS A 81 -8.65 -10.25 8.95
C CYS A 81 -7.41 -10.49 9.84
N PRO A 82 -7.54 -11.08 11.04
CA PRO A 82 -6.38 -11.33 11.91
C PRO A 82 -5.37 -12.30 11.28
N SER A 83 -5.77 -13.10 10.28
CA SER A 83 -4.85 -13.94 9.50
C SER A 83 -3.78 -13.15 8.74
N MET A 84 -4.00 -11.85 8.51
CA MET A 84 -3.04 -10.96 7.85
C MET A 84 -2.11 -10.24 8.84
N GLU A 85 -2.32 -10.40 10.15
CA GLU A 85 -1.57 -9.71 11.20
C GLU A 85 -0.06 -9.96 11.09
N ASP A 86 0.32 -11.24 11.09
CA ASP A 86 1.73 -11.66 11.07
C ASP A 86 2.43 -11.24 9.79
N ASP A 87 1.73 -11.29 8.66
CA ASP A 87 2.24 -10.89 7.36
C ASP A 87 2.53 -9.38 7.32
N ILE A 88 1.60 -8.55 7.78
CA ILE A 88 1.78 -7.09 7.84
C ILE A 88 2.94 -6.75 8.76
N ARG A 89 2.97 -7.32 9.97
CA ARG A 89 4.06 -7.14 10.94
C ARG A 89 5.40 -7.54 10.33
N TYR A 90 5.42 -8.67 9.63
CA TYR A 90 6.62 -9.17 8.97
C TYR A 90 7.15 -8.18 7.92
N CYS A 91 6.28 -7.69 7.05
CA CYS A 91 6.62 -6.70 6.04
C CYS A 91 7.18 -5.40 6.65
N GLN A 92 6.51 -4.86 7.66
CA GLN A 92 6.90 -3.61 8.32
C GLN A 92 8.28 -3.71 8.97
N VAL A 93 8.57 -4.83 9.65
CA VAL A 93 9.90 -5.05 10.23
C VAL A 93 10.98 -5.21 9.15
N ASN A 94 10.60 -5.70 7.96
CA ASN A 94 11.50 -5.76 6.82
C ASN A 94 11.62 -4.42 6.07
N GLY A 95 11.08 -3.33 6.62
CA GLY A 95 11.19 -1.98 6.05
C GLY A 95 10.18 -1.67 4.95
N VAL A 96 9.30 -2.61 4.60
CA VAL A 96 8.25 -2.41 3.59
C VAL A 96 7.12 -1.58 4.21
N LYS A 97 6.76 -0.46 3.57
CA LYS A 97 5.61 0.34 3.99
C LYS A 97 4.31 -0.31 3.54
N ILE A 98 3.36 -0.50 4.46
CA ILE A 98 2.05 -1.07 4.16
C ILE A 98 1.00 0.03 4.23
N LEU A 99 0.36 0.31 3.09
CA LEU A 99 -0.69 1.33 2.95
C LEU A 99 -2.04 0.67 2.69
N LEU A 100 -3.12 1.26 3.21
CA LEU A 100 -4.48 0.87 2.86
C LEU A 100 -4.98 1.68 1.66
N ASP A 101 -5.36 1.02 0.57
CA ASP A 101 -6.03 1.66 -0.55
C ASP A 101 -7.49 1.97 -0.18
N ILE A 102 -7.89 3.20 -0.48
CA ILE A 102 -9.24 3.72 -0.34
C ILE A 102 -9.79 4.04 -1.72
N GLY A 103 -10.84 3.31 -2.12
CA GLY A 103 -11.39 3.33 -3.46
C GLY A 103 -10.74 2.27 -4.36
N GLY A 104 -10.37 2.67 -5.57
CA GLY A 104 -9.84 1.78 -6.60
C GLY A 104 -10.91 0.85 -7.19
N LEU A 105 -10.56 0.07 -8.21
CA LEU A 105 -11.46 -0.93 -8.85
C LEU A 105 -12.81 -0.39 -9.34
N GLY A 106 -12.93 0.91 -9.60
CA GLY A 106 -14.20 1.54 -9.97
C GLY A 106 -15.13 1.84 -8.79
N TYR A 107 -14.67 1.68 -7.55
CA TYR A 107 -15.40 2.16 -6.39
C TYR A 107 -15.16 3.66 -6.13
N HIS A 108 -16.20 4.32 -5.64
CA HIS A 108 -16.19 5.76 -5.38
C HIS A 108 -16.43 6.03 -3.90
N ILE A 109 -15.52 6.78 -3.29
CA ILE A 109 -15.70 7.36 -1.96
C ILE A 109 -16.15 8.80 -2.16
N ILE A 110 -17.38 9.09 -1.73
CA ILE A 110 -18.03 10.40 -1.84
C ILE A 110 -18.72 10.66 -0.51
N PHE A 111 -18.49 11.85 0.04
CA PHE A 111 -19.14 12.31 1.26
C PHE A 111 -20.24 13.31 0.90
N SER A 112 -21.40 13.21 1.56
CA SER A 112 -22.52 14.14 1.37
C SER A 112 -22.44 15.37 2.29
N SER A 113 -21.60 15.32 3.32
CA SER A 113 -21.37 16.42 4.25
C SER A 113 -19.97 16.38 4.85
N ARG A 114 -19.53 17.51 5.41
CA ARG A 114 -18.31 17.61 6.23
C ARG A 114 -18.34 16.61 7.39
N THR A 115 -19.49 16.46 8.04
CA THR A 115 -19.67 15.52 9.16
C THR A 115 -19.37 14.08 8.73
N GLU A 116 -19.84 13.66 7.55
CA GLU A 116 -19.54 12.32 7.04
C GLU A 116 -18.03 12.14 6.74
N ALA A 117 -17.39 13.16 6.17
CA ALA A 117 -15.95 13.13 5.90
C ALA A 117 -15.11 12.98 7.18
N LEU A 118 -15.44 13.76 8.23
CA LEU A 118 -14.78 13.69 9.53
C LEU A 118 -15.04 12.36 10.24
N GLU A 119 -16.25 11.82 10.13
CA GLU A 119 -16.58 10.52 10.73
C GLU A 119 -15.88 9.38 10.01
N PHE A 120 -15.79 9.42 8.68
CA PHE A 120 -15.01 8.45 7.93
C PHE A 120 -13.51 8.53 8.24
N SER A 121 -12.96 9.72 8.43
CA SER A 121 -11.57 9.92 8.90
C SER A 121 -11.33 9.21 10.24
N LYS A 122 -12.25 9.34 11.21
CA LYS A 122 -12.18 8.60 12.47
C LYS A 122 -12.23 7.09 12.26
N GLN A 123 -13.11 6.59 11.39
CA GLN A 123 -13.21 5.16 11.10
C GLN A 123 -11.89 4.62 10.54
N ILE A 124 -11.30 5.30 9.55
CA ILE A 124 -10.01 4.91 8.98
C ILE A 124 -8.91 4.95 10.04
N TRP A 125 -8.87 6.01 10.85
CA TRP A 125 -7.89 6.16 11.92
C TRP A 125 -7.97 4.99 12.91
N PHE A 126 -9.15 4.74 13.48
CA PHE A 126 -9.34 3.74 14.54
C PHE A 126 -9.29 2.29 14.06
N ALA A 127 -9.71 2.00 12.82
CA ALA A 127 -9.75 0.63 12.31
C ALA A 127 -8.38 0.15 11.79
N PHE A 128 -7.51 1.06 11.31
CA PHE A 128 -6.29 0.68 10.58
C PHE A 128 -5.01 1.41 11.01
N LEU A 129 -5.13 2.62 11.56
CA LEU A 129 -3.99 3.49 11.89
C LEU A 129 -3.85 3.63 13.41
N GLY A 130 -3.69 4.84 13.94
CA GLY A 130 -3.39 5.02 15.37
C GLY A 130 -4.58 4.77 16.30
N ASN A 131 -4.28 4.91 17.59
CA ASN A 131 -5.19 4.78 18.73
C ASN A 131 -5.86 3.40 18.93
N TRP A 132 -5.60 2.79 20.09
CA TRP A 132 -6.00 1.43 20.48
C TRP A 132 -7.42 1.34 21.06
N ARG A 133 -8.16 2.45 21.12
CA ARG A 133 -9.45 2.54 21.83
C ARG A 133 -10.62 1.84 21.13
N TYR A 134 -10.42 1.24 19.95
CA TYR A 134 -11.47 0.50 19.25
C TYR A 134 -11.38 -1.00 19.56
N SER A 135 -12.49 -1.60 19.97
CA SER A 135 -12.55 -3.02 20.32
C SER A 135 -12.33 -3.96 19.14
N THR A 136 -12.46 -3.46 17.90
CA THR A 136 -12.38 -4.25 16.67
C THR A 136 -11.51 -3.53 15.64
N ARG A 137 -10.35 -4.13 15.33
CA ARG A 137 -9.42 -3.67 14.29
C ARG A 137 -9.27 -4.73 13.23
N THR A 138 -9.23 -4.32 11.95
CA THR A 138 -9.27 -5.27 10.83
C THR A 138 -8.14 -6.27 10.88
N PHE A 139 -6.91 -5.86 11.19
CA PHE A 139 -5.73 -6.73 11.10
C PHE A 139 -5.22 -7.21 12.46
N GLY A 140 -6.06 -7.20 13.49
CA GLY A 140 -5.64 -7.45 14.86
C GLY A 140 -5.32 -6.16 15.63
N GLN A 141 -5.22 -6.29 16.96
CA GLN A 141 -5.15 -5.15 17.87
C GLN A 141 -3.82 -4.39 17.83
N ASP A 142 -2.74 -5.10 17.51
CA ASP A 142 -1.39 -4.54 17.51
C ASP A 142 -0.95 -3.98 16.15
N ILE A 143 -1.75 -4.17 15.11
CA ILE A 143 -1.38 -3.76 13.75
C ILE A 143 -1.81 -2.32 13.48
N ILE A 144 -0.81 -1.50 13.21
CA ILE A 144 -0.93 -0.10 12.80
C ILE A 144 -0.26 0.03 11.42
N LEU A 145 -1.06 0.28 10.38
CA LEU A 145 -0.54 0.48 9.03
C LEU A 145 0.37 1.73 8.95
N ASP A 146 1.16 1.81 7.88
CA ASP A 146 2.05 2.94 7.64
C ASP A 146 1.35 4.14 7.01
N GLY A 147 0.08 4.01 6.62
CA GLY A 147 -0.67 5.07 5.99
C GLY A 147 -1.81 4.60 5.10
N ILE A 148 -2.28 5.51 4.25
CA ILE A 148 -3.33 5.27 3.26
C ILE A 148 -2.88 5.65 1.85
N ASN A 149 -3.53 5.07 0.85
CA ASN A 149 -3.47 5.46 -0.54
C ASN A 149 -4.88 5.80 -1.06
N LEU A 150 -5.05 6.93 -1.74
CA LEU A 150 -6.32 7.31 -2.37
C LEU A 150 -6.34 6.97 -3.86
N SER A 151 -7.17 6.02 -4.27
CA SER A 151 -7.35 5.63 -5.68
C SER A 151 -8.72 6.07 -6.21
N LEU A 152 -8.87 7.37 -6.49
CA LEU A 152 -10.15 7.98 -6.88
C LEU A 152 -10.19 8.37 -8.36
N HIS A 153 -11.31 8.08 -9.02
CA HIS A 153 -11.45 8.21 -10.47
C HIS A 153 -12.09 9.51 -10.98
N SER A 154 -12.65 10.40 -10.14
CA SER A 154 -13.43 11.56 -10.64
C SER A 154 -13.60 12.68 -9.60
N SER A 155 -13.76 13.91 -10.09
CA SER A 155 -13.41 15.20 -9.49
C SER A 155 -14.58 16.02 -8.89
N ALA A 156 -15.52 15.36 -8.21
CA ALA A 156 -16.48 16.06 -7.35
C ALA A 156 -16.62 15.32 -6.02
N ASN A 157 -15.70 15.62 -5.10
CA ASN A 157 -15.82 15.22 -3.70
C ASN A 157 -15.58 16.45 -2.82
N PRO A 158 -16.62 17.27 -2.57
CA PRO A 158 -16.46 18.59 -1.96
C PRO A 158 -15.89 18.52 -0.53
N PHE A 159 -16.05 17.39 0.16
CA PHE A 159 -15.56 17.21 1.53
C PHE A 159 -14.34 16.28 1.63
N MET A 160 -13.72 15.89 0.51
CA MET A 160 -12.46 15.12 0.55
C MET A 160 -11.35 15.91 1.24
N SER A 161 -11.35 17.24 1.09
CA SER A 161 -10.43 18.12 1.82
C SER A 161 -10.59 17.96 3.34
N ASP A 162 -11.82 17.95 3.85
CA ASP A 162 -12.09 17.79 5.28
C ASP A 162 -11.60 16.43 5.80
N PHE A 163 -11.85 15.35 5.05
CA PHE A 163 -11.34 14.02 5.37
C PHE A 163 -9.80 14.00 5.42
N LEU A 164 -9.14 14.53 4.39
CA LEU A 164 -7.69 14.51 4.27
C LEU A 164 -6.99 15.31 5.36
N HIS A 165 -7.49 16.52 5.67
CA HIS A 165 -6.90 17.37 6.70
C HIS A 165 -7.15 16.80 8.11
N ASP A 166 -8.37 16.34 8.42
CA ASP A 166 -8.64 15.73 9.73
C ASP A 166 -7.82 14.45 9.94
N LEU A 167 -7.63 13.64 8.88
CA LEU A 167 -6.77 12.45 8.98
C LEU A 167 -5.30 12.82 9.18
N ARG A 168 -4.79 13.83 8.45
CA ARG A 168 -3.43 14.33 8.62
C ARG A 168 -3.21 14.87 10.03
N ASP A 169 -4.14 15.66 10.56
CA ASP A 169 -4.08 16.18 11.93
C ASP A 169 -4.00 15.04 12.95
N ARG A 170 -4.78 13.96 12.77
CA ARG A 170 -4.68 12.78 13.65
C ARG A 170 -3.32 12.11 13.57
N MET A 171 -2.78 11.96 12.36
CA MET A 171 -1.46 11.37 12.12
C MET A 171 -0.34 12.19 12.76
N GLU A 172 -0.39 13.52 12.67
CA GLU A 172 0.61 14.43 13.25
C GLU A 172 0.54 14.47 14.78
N ASN A 173 -0.64 14.24 15.36
CA ASN A 173 -0.83 14.15 16.81
C ASN A 173 -0.37 12.82 17.42
N ASP A 174 -0.04 11.80 16.62
CA ASP A 174 0.53 10.54 17.11
C ASP A 174 2.06 10.56 17.05
N TRP A 175 2.68 10.97 18.15
CA TRP A 175 4.14 11.05 18.30
C TRP A 175 4.86 9.68 18.17
N LYS A 176 4.15 8.56 18.21
CA LYS A 176 4.76 7.22 18.18
C LYS A 176 5.10 6.74 16.77
N LYS A 177 4.46 7.28 15.74
CA LYS A 177 4.60 6.79 14.37
C LYS A 177 4.39 7.91 13.35
N THR A 178 5.25 7.93 12.34
CA THR A 178 5.03 8.75 11.14
C THR A 178 4.20 7.96 10.13
N TYR A 179 3.18 8.62 9.58
CA TYR A 179 2.25 8.04 8.62
C TYR A 179 2.36 8.69 7.25
N LEU A 180 1.97 7.92 6.22
CA LEU A 180 1.92 8.36 4.84
C LEU A 180 0.47 8.57 4.38
N ILE A 181 0.24 9.62 3.62
CA ILE A 181 -0.95 9.78 2.78
C ILE A 181 -0.45 9.86 1.34
N THR A 182 -0.82 8.86 0.55
CA THR A 182 -0.47 8.80 -0.88
C THR A 182 -1.72 8.81 -1.74
N ALA A 183 -1.55 8.97 -3.04
CA ALA A 183 -2.64 8.90 -4.00
C ALA A 183 -2.23 8.20 -5.29
N SER A 184 -3.19 7.53 -5.93
CA SER A 184 -3.06 6.93 -7.25
C SER A 184 -4.06 7.54 -8.26
N PRO A 185 -3.91 8.82 -8.66
CA PRO A 185 -4.78 9.42 -9.67
C PRO A 185 -4.61 8.76 -11.02
N PRO A 186 -5.70 8.51 -11.78
CA PRO A 186 -5.62 8.25 -13.20
C PRO A 186 -4.75 9.25 -13.97
N CYS A 187 -4.08 8.79 -15.02
CA CYS A 187 -3.14 9.56 -15.87
C CYS A 187 -3.75 10.69 -16.74
N TYR A 188 -4.92 11.24 -16.41
CA TYR A 188 -5.48 12.37 -17.16
C TYR A 188 -5.56 13.62 -16.28
N LYS A 189 -5.38 14.78 -16.91
CA LYS A 189 -5.12 16.08 -16.27
C LYS A 189 -6.17 16.44 -15.22
N GLU A 190 -7.45 16.25 -15.51
CA GLU A 190 -8.55 16.64 -14.63
C GLU A 190 -8.54 15.86 -13.31
N SER A 191 -8.19 14.58 -13.35
CA SER A 191 -8.02 13.79 -12.13
C SER A 191 -6.83 14.32 -11.34
N TYR A 192 -5.68 14.53 -11.98
CA TYR A 192 -4.52 15.05 -11.27
C TYR A 192 -4.75 16.43 -10.67
N SER A 193 -5.37 17.36 -11.39
CA SER A 193 -5.66 18.71 -10.88
C SER A 193 -6.44 18.68 -9.55
N PHE A 194 -7.32 17.69 -9.36
CA PHE A 194 -7.98 17.49 -8.06
C PHE A 194 -6.97 17.18 -6.94
N PHE A 195 -6.03 16.27 -7.19
CA PHE A 195 -4.97 15.94 -6.21
C PHE A 195 -3.95 17.07 -6.05
N GLN A 196 -3.71 17.87 -7.10
CA GLN A 196 -2.86 19.05 -7.05
C GLN A 196 -3.37 20.08 -6.04
N THR A 197 -4.68 20.25 -5.90
CA THR A 197 -5.31 21.15 -4.91
C THR A 197 -4.92 20.77 -3.48
N TYR A 198 -4.68 19.47 -3.23
CA TYR A 198 -4.33 18.94 -1.91
C TYR A 198 -2.88 18.45 -1.84
N SER A 199 -2.00 18.93 -2.72
CA SER A 199 -0.61 18.42 -2.83
C SER A 199 0.16 18.46 -1.52
N LYS A 200 -0.14 19.44 -0.66
CA LYS A 200 0.48 19.60 0.66
C LYS A 200 0.13 18.49 1.66
N VAL A 201 -0.98 17.78 1.46
CA VAL A 201 -1.39 16.66 2.32
C VAL A 201 -0.74 15.35 1.86
N PHE A 202 -0.42 15.23 0.57
CA PHE A 202 0.14 14.00 0.00
C PHE A 202 1.65 13.93 0.15
N ASP A 203 2.15 12.82 0.69
CA ASP A 203 3.58 12.52 0.73
C ASP A 203 4.11 12.01 -0.62
N ARG A 204 3.25 11.31 -1.39
CA ARG A 204 3.59 10.72 -2.71
C ARG A 204 2.36 10.60 -3.61
N ILE A 205 2.59 10.72 -4.91
CA ILE A 205 1.59 10.47 -5.96
C ILE A 205 2.10 9.38 -6.91
N PHE A 206 1.28 8.36 -7.14
CA PHE A 206 1.47 7.26 -8.07
C PHE A 206 0.56 7.47 -9.30
N ILE A 207 1.05 8.06 -10.38
CA ILE A 207 0.22 8.32 -11.57
C ILE A 207 -0.20 6.99 -12.19
N ASP A 208 -1.51 6.75 -12.24
CA ASP A 208 -2.06 5.44 -12.53
C ASP A 208 -2.50 5.31 -14.00
N PHE A 209 -1.80 4.44 -14.74
CA PHE A 209 -2.08 4.14 -16.14
C PHE A 209 -2.97 2.91 -16.34
N THR A 210 -3.58 2.40 -15.26
CA THR A 210 -4.39 1.17 -15.25
C THR A 210 -5.87 1.43 -14.95
N LEU A 211 -6.18 2.59 -14.37
CA LEU A 211 -7.52 2.90 -13.86
C LEU A 211 -8.51 3.49 -14.88
N HIS A 212 -8.09 3.88 -16.08
CA HIS A 212 -9.01 4.53 -17.03
C HIS A 212 -8.62 4.33 -18.50
N ARG A 213 -9.62 4.17 -19.39
CA ARG A 213 -9.42 4.00 -20.84
C ARG A 213 -8.66 5.13 -21.54
N ARG A 214 -8.65 6.34 -20.96
CA ARG A 214 -7.85 7.48 -21.48
C ARG A 214 -6.35 7.27 -21.28
N CYS A 215 -5.98 6.36 -20.39
CA CYS A 215 -4.60 5.97 -20.11
C CYS A 215 -4.10 4.79 -20.93
N GLU A 216 -4.98 4.20 -21.74
CA GLU A 216 -4.61 3.11 -22.62
C GLU A 216 -3.81 3.65 -23.79
N TYR A 217 -2.66 3.04 -24.03
CA TYR A 217 -1.87 3.29 -25.22
C TYR A 217 -2.62 2.77 -26.45
N LYS A 218 -2.94 3.67 -27.38
CA LYS A 218 -3.79 3.37 -28.55
C LYS A 218 -3.05 2.74 -29.73
N GLY A 219 -1.77 2.41 -29.57
CA GLY A 219 -0.98 1.74 -30.60
C GLY A 219 -0.11 2.69 -31.44
N PRO A 220 0.73 2.11 -32.30
CA PRO A 220 1.74 2.81 -33.10
C PRO A 220 1.15 3.67 -34.23
N SER A 221 -0.16 3.61 -34.49
CA SER A 221 -0.86 4.54 -35.40
C SER A 221 -0.77 5.99 -34.94
N SER A 222 -0.42 6.22 -33.66
CA SER A 222 -0.07 7.53 -33.10
C SER A 222 1.37 8.00 -33.41
N GLY A 223 2.21 7.15 -34.02
CA GLY A 223 3.62 7.42 -34.30
C GLY A 223 4.54 7.42 -33.07
N GLN A 224 4.00 7.20 -31.87
CA GLN A 224 4.70 7.29 -30.60
C GLN A 224 4.90 5.90 -29.99
N SER A 225 6.04 5.62 -29.34
CA SER A 225 6.23 4.37 -28.57
C SER A 225 5.45 4.40 -27.25
N LYS A 226 5.23 3.25 -26.59
CA LYS A 226 4.62 3.23 -25.24
C LYS A 226 5.42 4.02 -24.20
N VAL A 227 6.75 3.95 -24.29
CA VAL A 227 7.65 4.64 -23.38
C VAL A 227 7.57 6.15 -23.61
N ASP A 228 7.54 6.59 -24.86
CA ASP A 228 7.37 8.01 -25.17
C ASP A 228 5.97 8.47 -24.76
N PHE A 229 4.91 7.70 -24.99
CA PHE A 229 3.55 7.99 -24.48
C PHE A 229 3.53 8.23 -22.96
N LEU A 230 4.22 7.35 -22.21
CA LEU A 230 4.31 7.47 -20.75
C LEU A 230 5.07 8.74 -20.32
N LEU A 231 6.18 9.07 -20.99
CA LEU A 231 7.04 10.21 -20.66
C LEU A 231 6.52 11.55 -21.19
N ASP A 232 5.76 11.54 -22.27
CA ASP A 232 5.16 12.71 -22.94
C ASP A 232 3.79 13.07 -22.36
N THR A 233 3.36 12.40 -21.29
CA THR A 233 2.18 12.84 -20.54
C THR A 233 2.54 14.12 -19.76
N ASP A 234 2.58 15.22 -20.52
CA ASP A 234 3.30 16.48 -20.24
C ASP A 234 2.82 17.25 -19.00
N TRP A 235 1.59 17.02 -18.55
CA TRP A 235 1.00 17.84 -17.50
C TRP A 235 1.56 17.53 -16.10
N PHE A 236 1.99 16.30 -15.81
CA PHE A 236 2.66 16.01 -14.52
C PHE A 236 4.16 16.12 -14.62
N THR A 237 4.79 15.68 -15.72
CA THR A 237 6.26 15.69 -15.83
C THR A 237 6.84 17.10 -15.77
N ARG A 238 6.03 18.13 -16.05
CA ARG A 238 6.36 19.55 -15.96
C ARG A 238 5.89 20.22 -14.66
N ASP A 239 5.26 19.50 -13.72
CA ASP A 239 4.87 20.08 -12.44
C ASP A 239 6.12 20.45 -11.63
N THR A 240 6.29 21.75 -11.40
CA THR A 240 7.51 22.31 -10.80
C THR A 240 7.47 22.32 -9.27
N ARG A 241 6.38 21.86 -8.63
CA ARG A 241 6.24 21.85 -7.18
C ARG A 241 7.12 20.77 -6.54
N PRO A 242 8.11 21.12 -5.69
CA PRO A 242 9.09 20.19 -5.16
C PRO A 242 8.53 18.95 -4.48
N GLU A 243 7.40 19.07 -3.79
CA GLU A 243 6.70 17.97 -3.12
C GLU A 243 6.14 16.94 -4.11
N LEU A 244 5.88 17.35 -5.36
CA LEU A 244 5.36 16.50 -6.43
C LEU A 244 6.39 16.16 -7.53
N ARG A 245 7.63 16.68 -7.45
CA ARG A 245 8.71 16.45 -8.46
C ARG A 245 9.20 15.01 -8.59
N SER A 246 8.59 14.10 -7.86
CA SER A 246 9.04 12.72 -7.66
C SER A 246 8.00 11.76 -8.20
N PHE A 247 8.08 11.44 -9.50
CA PHE A 247 7.02 10.68 -10.16
C PHE A 247 7.18 9.18 -9.96
N TRP A 248 6.05 8.55 -9.68
CA TRP A 248 5.89 7.12 -9.73
C TRP A 248 4.81 6.78 -10.74
N PHE A 249 5.00 5.69 -11.47
CA PHE A 249 4.00 5.18 -12.38
C PHE A 249 3.35 3.93 -11.80
N VAL A 250 2.03 3.85 -11.83
CA VAL A 250 1.33 2.56 -11.69
C VAL A 250 1.18 1.98 -13.09
N LEU A 251 1.75 0.80 -13.30
CA LEU A 251 1.70 0.06 -14.55
C LEU A 251 1.03 -1.30 -14.35
N SER A 252 0.46 -1.82 -15.41
CA SER A 252 -0.09 -3.16 -15.44
C SER A 252 1.03 -4.19 -15.23
N ALA A 253 0.83 -5.14 -14.32
CA ALA A 253 1.80 -6.19 -14.02
C ALA A 253 1.93 -7.24 -15.15
N SER A 254 0.96 -7.30 -16.06
CA SER A 254 0.90 -8.28 -17.14
C SER A 254 0.20 -7.70 -18.37
N SER A 255 0.52 -8.21 -19.55
CA SER A 255 -0.19 -7.90 -20.81
C SER A 255 -1.63 -8.41 -20.83
N PHE A 256 -2.01 -9.26 -19.87
CA PHE A 256 -3.35 -9.82 -19.75
C PHE A 256 -4.34 -8.93 -19.00
N THR A 257 -3.89 -7.84 -18.38
CA THR A 257 -4.72 -6.90 -17.65
C THR A 257 -4.99 -5.64 -18.47
N LYS A 258 -6.03 -4.90 -18.08
CA LYS A 258 -6.30 -3.58 -18.65
C LYS A 258 -5.23 -2.58 -18.19
N GLY A 259 -5.00 -1.53 -18.97
CA GLY A 259 -4.01 -0.50 -18.67
C GLY A 259 -2.72 -0.63 -19.47
N LEU A 260 -1.75 0.22 -19.11
CA LEU A 260 -0.45 0.25 -19.77
C LEU A 260 0.50 -0.82 -19.22
N TYR A 261 0.76 -1.86 -20.02
CA TYR A 261 1.81 -2.84 -19.78
C TYR A 261 3.08 -2.50 -20.58
N LEU A 262 4.22 -2.47 -19.89
CA LEU A 262 5.55 -2.40 -20.48
C LEU A 262 6.24 -3.76 -20.34
N THR A 263 6.84 -4.21 -21.44
CA THR A 263 7.77 -5.35 -21.46
C THR A 263 9.04 -5.02 -20.68
N ARG A 264 9.83 -6.04 -20.34
CA ARG A 264 11.12 -5.90 -19.67
C ARG A 264 12.08 -4.96 -20.42
N GLY A 265 12.09 -5.03 -21.76
CA GLY A 265 12.87 -4.13 -22.62
C GLY A 265 12.35 -2.68 -22.61
N GLU A 266 11.02 -2.50 -22.68
CA GLU A 266 10.40 -1.17 -22.58
C GLU A 266 10.63 -0.52 -21.19
N ILE A 267 10.73 -1.32 -20.11
CA ILE A 267 11.07 -0.83 -18.77
C ILE A 267 12.52 -0.35 -18.70
N ASP A 268 13.47 -1.08 -19.30
CA ASP A 268 14.86 -0.63 -19.41
C ASP A 268 14.96 0.66 -20.24
N GLU A 269 14.24 0.72 -21.36
CA GLU A 269 14.13 1.93 -22.18
C GLU A 269 13.54 3.11 -21.40
N LEU A 270 12.48 2.89 -20.61
CA LEU A 270 11.87 3.90 -19.76
C LEU A 270 12.88 4.50 -18.77
N VAL A 271 13.64 3.66 -18.08
CA VAL A 271 14.65 4.15 -17.11
C VAL A 271 15.76 4.93 -17.82
N LYS A 272 16.23 4.46 -18.98
CA LYS A 272 17.25 5.15 -19.79
C LYS A 272 16.75 6.49 -20.32
N LYS A 273 15.57 6.53 -20.96
CA LYS A 273 14.95 7.75 -21.50
C LYS A 273 14.60 8.74 -20.40
N SER A 274 14.12 8.29 -19.24
CA SER A 274 13.86 9.17 -18.09
C SER A 274 15.11 9.93 -17.65
N LYS A 275 16.25 9.22 -17.53
CA LYS A 275 17.55 9.85 -17.21
C LYS A 275 17.98 10.85 -18.28
N HIS A 276 17.89 10.47 -19.55
CA HIS A 276 18.27 11.32 -20.67
C HIS A 276 17.42 12.62 -20.74
N ARG A 277 16.12 12.49 -20.52
CA ARG A 277 15.16 13.61 -20.48
C ARG A 277 15.16 14.38 -19.15
N LYS A 278 16.05 14.03 -18.21
CA LYS A 278 16.14 14.62 -16.86
C LYS A 278 14.84 14.54 -16.04
N ILE A 279 14.03 13.52 -16.30
CA ILE A 279 12.81 13.20 -15.55
C ILE A 279 13.21 12.41 -14.31
N THR A 280 12.79 12.86 -13.13
CA THR A 280 13.06 12.17 -11.87
C THR A 280 12.04 11.05 -11.63
N LEU A 281 12.24 9.92 -12.32
CA LEU A 281 11.50 8.69 -12.05
C LEU A 281 11.94 8.11 -10.71
N LYS A 282 11.05 8.11 -9.71
CA LYS A 282 11.36 7.59 -8.36
C LYS A 282 11.08 6.11 -8.22
N GLY A 283 10.08 5.58 -8.91
CA GLY A 283 9.71 4.18 -8.79
C GLY A 283 8.56 3.79 -9.71
N ILE A 284 8.27 2.50 -9.72
CA ILE A 284 7.14 1.93 -10.45
C ILE A 284 6.33 1.07 -9.47
N VAL A 285 5.02 1.25 -9.46
CA VAL A 285 4.06 0.42 -8.74
C VAL A 285 3.41 -0.53 -9.74
N LEU A 286 3.32 -1.82 -9.42
CA LEU A 286 2.63 -2.78 -10.28
C LEU A 286 1.19 -3.04 -9.80
N ASN A 287 0.25 -3.03 -10.75
CA ASN A 287 -1.13 -3.46 -10.58
C ASN A 287 -1.36 -4.79 -11.32
N GLU A 288 -1.42 -5.94 -10.66
CA GLU A 288 -1.22 -6.18 -9.22
C GLU A 288 -0.40 -7.47 -8.96
N ALA A 289 -0.23 -7.80 -7.68
CA ALA A 289 0.69 -8.82 -7.18
C ALA A 289 0.45 -10.22 -7.74
N SER A 290 -0.81 -10.63 -7.87
CA SER A 290 -1.14 -11.95 -8.42
C SER A 290 -0.70 -12.08 -9.88
N PHE A 291 -0.87 -11.05 -10.70
CA PHE A 291 -0.37 -11.04 -12.08
C PHE A 291 1.16 -10.96 -12.17
N ASP A 292 1.81 -10.14 -11.34
CA ASP A 292 3.28 -10.06 -11.33
C ASP A 292 3.92 -11.40 -10.94
N ALA A 293 3.36 -12.10 -9.95
CA ALA A 293 3.85 -13.40 -9.50
C ALA A 293 3.80 -14.48 -10.59
N HIS A 294 2.89 -14.33 -11.57
CA HIS A 294 2.74 -15.25 -12.70
C HIS A 294 3.35 -14.71 -14.01
N ASN A 295 3.86 -13.48 -14.02
CA ASN A 295 4.61 -12.91 -15.13
C ASN A 295 6.11 -13.21 -14.97
N MET A 296 6.47 -14.48 -15.11
CA MET A 296 7.84 -14.98 -14.96
C MET A 296 8.54 -15.08 -16.32
N ASP A 297 9.79 -14.64 -16.37
CA ASP A 297 10.71 -14.84 -17.49
C ASP A 297 12.09 -15.19 -16.92
N ASN A 298 12.63 -16.34 -17.28
CA ASN A 298 13.91 -16.87 -16.76
C ASN A 298 14.04 -16.81 -15.22
N GLY A 299 12.93 -17.06 -14.51
CA GLY A 299 12.92 -17.05 -13.04
C GLY A 299 12.76 -15.67 -12.39
N GLU A 300 12.60 -14.59 -13.18
CA GLU A 300 12.38 -13.23 -12.67
C GLU A 300 10.97 -12.73 -12.98
N THR A 301 10.31 -12.15 -11.96
CA THR A 301 9.07 -11.38 -12.15
C THR A 301 9.35 -10.04 -12.82
N LEU A 302 8.29 -9.34 -13.23
CA LEU A 302 8.41 -7.98 -13.75
C LEU A 302 8.93 -7.02 -12.67
N SER A 303 8.46 -7.16 -11.42
CA SER A 303 8.95 -6.40 -10.27
C SER A 303 10.45 -6.57 -10.02
N MET A 304 11.00 -7.79 -10.17
CA MET A 304 12.43 -8.05 -10.09
C MET A 304 13.21 -7.36 -11.21
N THR A 305 12.65 -7.36 -12.43
CA THR A 305 13.23 -6.61 -13.56
C THR A 305 13.28 -5.11 -13.25
N ILE A 306 12.18 -4.53 -12.77
CA ILE A 306 12.11 -3.10 -12.37
C ILE A 306 13.19 -2.79 -11.34
N TYR A 307 13.25 -3.58 -10.26
CA TYR A 307 14.22 -3.38 -9.20
C TYR A 307 15.65 -3.36 -9.75
N ARG A 308 15.99 -4.32 -10.62
CA ARG A 308 17.31 -4.43 -11.26
C ARG A 308 17.62 -3.26 -12.19
N VAL A 309 16.73 -2.91 -13.11
CA VAL A 309 17.00 -1.81 -14.07
C VAL A 309 17.08 -0.45 -13.40
N MET A 310 16.42 -0.28 -12.25
CA MET A 310 16.52 0.93 -11.43
C MET A 310 17.81 0.99 -10.59
N GLY A 311 18.67 -0.04 -10.66
CA GLY A 311 19.99 -0.08 -10.03
C GLY A 311 20.08 -0.98 -8.79
N GLY A 312 19.04 -1.76 -8.49
CA GLY A 312 19.05 -2.71 -7.38
C GLY A 312 19.78 -4.01 -7.67
N SER A 313 20.30 -4.63 -6.61
CA SER A 313 20.89 -5.99 -6.67
C SER A 313 19.98 -6.99 -5.98
N LEU A 314 19.43 -7.93 -6.75
CA LEU A 314 18.57 -9.00 -6.22
C LEU A 314 19.28 -9.86 -5.17
N GLN A 315 20.61 -10.02 -5.29
CA GLN A 315 21.41 -10.75 -4.30
C GLN A 315 21.50 -9.97 -2.98
N GLN A 316 21.69 -8.64 -3.04
CA GLN A 316 21.72 -7.80 -1.84
C GLN A 316 20.34 -7.72 -1.17
N ALA A 317 19.26 -7.68 -1.95
CA ALA A 317 17.90 -7.74 -1.44
C ALA A 317 17.65 -9.04 -0.64
N LYS A 318 18.02 -10.19 -1.20
CA LYS A 318 17.95 -11.49 -0.51
C LYS A 318 18.80 -11.52 0.77
N GLN A 319 20.05 -11.07 0.69
CA GLN A 319 20.94 -11.06 1.85
C GLN A 319 20.43 -10.16 2.98
N SER A 320 19.79 -9.04 2.64
CA SER A 320 19.20 -8.12 3.60
C SER A 320 18.06 -8.78 4.38
N ILE A 321 17.17 -9.51 3.69
CA ILE A 321 16.10 -10.28 4.33
C ILE A 321 16.66 -11.38 5.24
N GLU A 322 17.67 -12.13 4.79
CA GLU A 322 18.32 -13.15 5.63
C GLU A 322 18.96 -12.57 6.90
N ASN A 323 19.60 -11.41 6.78
CA ASN A 323 20.20 -10.73 7.93
C ASN A 323 19.15 -10.26 8.94
N ILE A 324 17.99 -9.79 8.47
CA ILE A 324 16.87 -9.41 9.35
C ILE A 324 16.31 -10.65 10.06
N LYS A 325 16.16 -11.79 9.35
CA LYS A 325 15.73 -13.07 9.95
C LYS A 325 16.69 -13.51 11.07
N LYS A 326 18.00 -13.50 10.81
CA LYS A 326 19.02 -13.85 11.81
C LYS A 326 19.00 -12.94 13.04
N LYS A 327 18.78 -11.63 12.87
CA LYS A 327 18.66 -10.69 14.00
C LYS A 327 17.45 -10.98 14.90
N LYS A 328 16.35 -11.49 14.34
CA LYS A 328 15.15 -11.85 15.11
C LYS A 328 15.28 -13.16 15.88
N GLU A 329 16.08 -14.10 15.38
CA GLU A 329 16.28 -15.40 16.05
C GLU A 329 17.18 -15.30 17.31
N GLY A 330 17.90 -14.18 17.48
CA GLY A 330 18.85 -13.99 18.57
C GLY A 330 20.07 -14.94 18.49
N PRO A 331 21.16 -14.69 19.23
CA PRO A 331 22.21 -15.69 19.39
C PRO A 331 21.65 -16.90 20.16
N PRO A 332 22.10 -18.13 19.86
CA PRO A 332 21.72 -19.29 20.66
C PRO A 332 22.12 -19.07 22.12
N VAL A 333 21.17 -19.20 23.04
CA VAL A 333 21.43 -19.13 24.47
C VAL A 333 22.15 -20.40 24.89
N CYS A 334 23.48 -20.36 24.92
CA CYS A 334 24.27 -21.48 25.39
C CYS A 334 24.44 -21.36 26.91
N LYS A 335 23.85 -22.28 27.68
CA LYS A 335 24.23 -22.49 29.08
C LYS A 335 25.62 -23.12 29.12
N ALA A 336 26.51 -22.61 29.96
CA ALA A 336 27.83 -23.19 30.18
C ALA A 336 27.69 -24.68 30.55
N GLY A 337 28.24 -25.56 29.72
CA GLY A 337 28.31 -27.01 29.98
C GLY A 337 27.27 -27.91 29.29
N SER A 338 26.40 -27.43 28.37
CA SER A 338 25.47 -28.29 27.63
C SER A 338 25.15 -27.81 26.20
N LEU A 339 24.72 -28.75 25.34
CA LEU A 339 24.32 -28.50 23.93
C LEU A 339 23.41 -27.27 23.81
N CYS A 340 23.75 -26.37 22.87
CA CYS A 340 22.93 -25.17 22.61
C CYS A 340 21.56 -25.60 22.06
N LEU A 341 20.50 -25.32 22.81
CA LEU A 341 19.12 -25.55 22.38
C LEU A 341 18.61 -24.31 21.64
N ARG A 342 17.96 -24.50 20.49
CA ARG A 342 17.20 -23.45 19.81
C ARG A 342 15.96 -23.14 20.63
N ASP A 343 15.89 -21.94 21.20
CA ASP A 343 14.71 -21.49 21.93
C ASP A 343 13.59 -21.16 20.93
N ARG A 344 12.61 -22.07 20.78
CA ARG A 344 11.47 -21.89 19.86
C ARG A 344 10.36 -21.01 20.45
N ASN A 345 10.54 -20.44 21.65
CA ASN A 345 9.48 -19.75 22.39
C ASN A 345 9.68 -18.25 22.62
N ALA A 346 10.59 -17.59 21.90
CA ALA A 346 10.79 -16.13 22.00
C ALA A 346 9.64 -15.27 21.40
N SER A 347 8.52 -15.89 21.01
CA SER A 347 7.32 -15.22 20.48
C SER A 347 6.15 -15.28 21.47
N SER A 348 6.35 -14.98 22.75
CA SER A 348 5.25 -14.56 23.64
C SER A 348 5.80 -13.86 24.88
N LYS A 349 5.12 -12.79 25.30
CA LYS A 349 5.45 -11.88 26.42
C LYS A 349 6.39 -10.73 26.09
N ILE A 350 5.90 -9.80 25.27
CA ILE A 350 6.08 -8.38 25.57
C ILE A 350 4.77 -7.92 26.20
N SER A 351 4.65 -8.05 27.51
CA SER A 351 3.62 -7.34 28.28
C SER A 351 4.04 -5.88 28.45
N PRO A 352 3.16 -4.89 28.21
CA PRO A 352 3.48 -3.49 28.48
C PRO A 352 3.68 -3.26 29.99
N PRO A 353 4.49 -2.27 30.41
CA PRO A 353 4.69 -1.99 31.82
C PRO A 353 3.37 -1.46 32.41
N TYR A 354 2.82 -2.21 33.37
CA TYR A 354 1.78 -1.71 34.26
C TYR A 354 2.36 -0.55 35.06
N PHE A 355 1.82 0.65 34.89
CA PHE A 355 2.02 1.76 35.81
C PHE A 355 1.27 1.43 37.10
N THR A 356 2.02 1.09 38.16
CA THR A 356 1.48 1.04 39.52
C THR A 356 1.27 2.48 39.98
N ILE A 357 0.02 2.93 40.04
CA ILE A 357 -0.35 4.18 40.72
C ILE A 357 -0.17 3.93 42.22
N LEU A 358 0.86 4.56 42.81
CA LEU A 358 0.97 4.68 44.25
C LEU A 358 -0.14 5.64 44.72
N ILE A 359 -1.17 5.11 45.37
CA ILE A 359 -2.08 5.92 46.19
C ILE A 359 -1.33 6.21 47.48
N ALA A 360 -0.77 7.41 47.60
CA ALA A 360 -0.32 7.94 48.88
C ALA A 360 -1.55 8.52 49.60
N SER A 361 -2.02 7.80 50.62
CA SER A 361 -2.95 8.33 51.62
C SER A 361 -2.23 9.44 52.40
N ILE A 362 -2.59 10.69 52.16
CA ILE A 362 -2.32 11.79 53.09
C ILE A 362 -3.48 11.82 54.08
N VAL A 363 -3.24 11.26 55.25
CA VAL A 363 -3.95 11.58 56.48
C VAL A 363 -3.16 12.72 57.12
N PHE A 364 -3.78 13.87 57.31
CA PHE A 364 -3.51 14.74 58.47
C PHE A 364 -4.74 15.61 58.76
N MET A 365 -4.91 15.85 60.06
CA MET A 365 -6.05 16.39 60.81
C MET A 365 -6.55 17.76 60.37
#